data_AF-A0A399ZNT6-F1
#
_entry.id   AF-A0A399ZNT6-F1
#
_cell.length_a   1.000
_cell.length_b   1.000
_cell.length_c   1.000
_cell.angle_alpha   90.00
_cell.angle_beta   90.00
_cell.angle_gamma   90.00
#
_symmetry.space_group_name_H-M   'P 1'
#
loop_
_entity.id
_entity.type
_entity.pdbx_description
1 polymer ?
#
loop_
_entity_poly.entity_id
_entity_poly.type
_entity_poly.pdbx_seq_one_letter_code
_entity_poly.pdbx_strand_id
1 'polypeptide(L)'
;MKYSIRSSFSRYVLVLFVSVLALTVAGRVVTLSGAAEYCKGWPLCIPSAPLGWLKLAHLSLVGIALLLMAAVFRKAWREQRDNRVLLPLTTILAVMFFGQALVGAMLVAQSDARHLLILHELTTIALWVSLILLVYTSGALATSEIADPVTDRRQRVKDFFSLSKPLIVGLLLITTYGGLVIGMKAWPSFSLTLWTLVGGALAAGGSGALNQYIDRELDRLMKRTAKRPLADGRLTDAEGLAFGLGLSLLSYYLLACFVNDLAALLSLAGIVYYVIIYSLWLKKATVQNIVIGGGAGAIPPMVGYAAATGHLDWTAWILFAIIFMWTPPHFWALAIVRMKDYEHAAVPMMPVVRGELETRRQIFVYTIELVIVTLLLPILNLAGTFYLVSSLVLGGALLYAAWAVWRKGGNKLAWRMYKWSSSYLVFIFVAIMIDSVL
;
A
#
# COMPACT_ATOMS: atom_id res chain seq x y z
N MET A 1 24.87 0.79 -25.91
CA MET A 1 25.15 1.85 -24.92
C MET A 1 26.57 1.67 -24.40
N LYS A 2 27.41 2.71 -24.36
CA LYS A 2 28.77 2.60 -23.80
C LYS A 2 28.70 2.84 -22.28
N TYR A 3 29.07 1.84 -21.49
CA TYR A 3 29.17 1.97 -20.03
C TYR A 3 30.21 3.05 -19.68
N SER A 4 29.84 3.99 -18.81
CA SER A 4 30.69 5.13 -18.44
C SER A 4 30.39 5.60 -17.03
N ILE A 5 31.41 5.65 -16.16
CA ILE A 5 31.31 6.16 -14.78
C ILE A 5 31.51 7.69 -14.73
N ARG A 6 31.34 8.39 -15.86
CA ARG A 6 31.62 9.84 -15.94
C ARG A 6 30.62 10.69 -15.16
N SER A 7 29.36 10.26 -15.06
CA SER A 7 28.33 11.04 -14.35
C SER A 7 28.65 11.16 -12.86
N SER A 8 28.23 12.27 -12.25
CA SER A 8 28.39 12.45 -10.81
C SER A 8 27.55 11.43 -10.04
N PHE A 9 26.35 11.09 -10.52
CA PHE A 9 25.48 10.09 -9.91
C PHE A 9 26.11 8.70 -9.84
N SER A 10 26.68 8.21 -10.95
CA SER A 10 27.31 6.89 -11.01
C SER A 10 28.49 6.74 -10.06
N ARG A 11 29.26 7.82 -9.82
CA ARG A 11 30.35 7.83 -8.83
C ARG A 11 29.83 7.66 -7.40
N TYR A 12 28.74 8.34 -7.04
CA TYR A 12 28.12 8.18 -5.72
C TYR A 12 27.59 6.75 -5.53
N VAL A 13 26.96 6.18 -6.56
CA VAL A 13 26.48 4.79 -6.53
C VAL A 13 27.64 3.80 -6.36
N LEU A 14 28.79 4.03 -7.02
CA LEU A 14 29.98 3.20 -6.85
C LEU A 14 30.58 3.29 -5.44
N VAL A 15 30.66 4.49 -4.86
CA VAL A 15 31.11 4.68 -3.48
C VAL A 15 30.18 3.95 -2.50
N LEU A 16 28.86 4.06 -2.71
CA LEU A 16 27.88 3.30 -1.93
C LEU A 16 28.12 1.79 -2.07
N PHE A 17 28.34 1.28 -3.29
CA PHE A 17 28.62 -0.14 -3.53
C PHE A 17 29.80 -0.65 -2.70
N VAL A 18 30.94 0.05 -2.75
CA VAL A 18 32.14 -0.31 -1.97
C VAL A 18 31.86 -0.24 -0.46
N SER A 19 31.14 0.78 -0.01
CA SER A 19 30.77 0.91 1.40
C SER A 19 29.86 -0.22 1.88
N VAL A 20 28.89 -0.65 1.07
CA VAL A 20 27.97 -1.75 1.40
C VAL A 20 28.69 -3.10 1.37
N LEU A 21 29.67 -3.27 0.47
CA LEU A 21 30.55 -4.43 0.46
C LEU A 21 31.35 -4.53 1.76
N ALA A 22 32.01 -3.45 2.16
CA ALA A 22 32.76 -3.39 3.41
C ALA A 22 31.85 -3.65 4.62
N LEU A 23 30.65 -3.06 4.64
CA LEU A 23 29.64 -3.29 5.67
C LEU A 23 29.23 -4.77 5.78
N THR A 24 29.00 -5.42 4.65
CA THR A 24 28.58 -6.83 4.59
C THR A 24 29.69 -7.76 5.09
N VAL A 25 30.94 -7.51 4.67
CA VAL A 25 32.12 -8.25 5.16
C VAL A 25 32.27 -8.05 6.67
N ALA A 26 32.21 -6.81 7.17
CA ALA A 26 32.29 -6.50 8.59
C ALA A 26 31.16 -7.19 9.39
N GLY A 27 29.93 -7.20 8.86
CA GLY A 27 28.80 -7.90 9.47
C GLY A 27 29.05 -9.40 9.59
N ARG A 28 29.60 -10.02 8.53
CA ARG A 28 29.94 -11.44 8.56
C ARG A 28 31.02 -11.76 9.57
N VAL A 29 32.05 -10.92 9.71
CA VAL A 29 33.09 -11.06 10.73
C VAL A 29 32.48 -11.02 12.13
N VAL A 30 31.59 -10.06 12.41
CA VAL A 30 30.90 -9.95 13.70
C VAL A 30 30.09 -11.20 14.04
N THR A 31 29.38 -11.78 13.07
CA THR A 31 28.60 -13.02 13.27
C THR A 31 29.51 -14.21 13.53
N LEU A 32 30.58 -14.38 12.77
CA LEU A 32 31.49 -15.53 12.91
C LEU A 32 32.33 -15.46 14.18
N SER A 33 32.63 -14.26 14.69
CA SER A 33 33.46 -14.08 15.89
C SER A 33 32.66 -14.02 17.20
N GLY A 34 31.32 -14.08 17.16
CA GLY A 34 30.48 -13.89 18.35
C GLY A 34 30.54 -12.48 18.95
N ALA A 35 31.05 -11.48 18.21
CA ALA A 35 31.31 -10.14 18.75
C ALA A 35 30.04 -9.41 19.25
N ALA A 36 28.86 -9.82 18.78
CA ALA A 36 27.58 -9.26 19.20
C ALA A 36 27.28 -9.45 20.70
N GLU A 37 27.79 -10.52 21.33
CA GLU A 37 27.56 -10.78 22.76
C GLU A 37 28.21 -9.73 23.67
N TYR A 38 29.30 -9.15 23.20
CA TYR A 38 30.10 -8.15 23.93
C TYR A 38 29.67 -6.70 23.63
N CYS A 39 28.63 -6.49 22.82
CA CYS A 39 28.13 -5.17 22.44
C CYS A 39 26.66 -5.26 21.99
N LYS A 40 25.74 -5.38 22.96
CA LYS A 40 24.32 -5.71 22.75
C LYS A 40 23.39 -4.54 22.36
N GLY A 41 23.92 -3.33 22.22
CA GLY A 41 23.12 -2.12 21.97
C GLY A 41 22.96 -1.75 20.48
N TRP A 42 21.94 -0.92 20.20
CA TRP A 42 21.69 -0.27 18.92
C TRP A 42 21.11 1.14 19.15
N PRO A 43 21.49 2.18 18.38
CA PRO A 43 22.51 2.18 17.33
C PRO A 43 23.95 2.25 17.89
N LEU A 44 24.08 2.37 19.21
CA LEU A 44 25.36 2.43 19.92
C LEU A 44 25.40 1.31 20.97
N CYS A 45 26.61 0.89 21.31
CA CYS A 45 26.85 -0.05 22.39
C CYS A 45 28.21 0.25 23.03
N ILE A 46 28.36 -0.11 24.30
CA ILE A 46 29.63 0.00 25.03
C ILE A 46 30.27 -1.39 25.01
N PRO A 47 31.44 -1.57 24.36
CA PRO A 47 32.13 -2.86 24.33
C PRO A 47 32.52 -3.33 25.74
N SER A 48 32.15 -4.55 26.11
CA SER A 48 32.55 -5.17 27.37
C SER A 48 33.86 -5.97 27.28
N ALA A 49 34.36 -6.21 26.06
CA ALA A 49 35.59 -6.95 25.77
C ALA A 49 36.23 -6.50 24.44
N PRO A 50 37.50 -6.84 24.15
CA PRO A 50 38.17 -6.49 22.89
C PRO A 50 37.37 -6.87 21.64
N LEU A 51 36.71 -8.03 21.63
CA LEU A 51 35.86 -8.47 20.52
C LEU A 51 34.66 -7.56 20.28
N GLY A 52 34.15 -6.87 21.30
CA GLY A 52 33.04 -5.92 21.17
C GLY A 52 33.36 -4.71 20.28
N TRP A 53 34.64 -4.36 20.13
CA TRP A 53 35.06 -3.30 19.21
C TRP A 53 34.78 -3.65 17.73
N LEU A 54 34.77 -4.95 17.37
CA LEU A 54 34.38 -5.38 16.03
C LEU A 54 32.91 -5.05 15.74
N LYS A 55 32.03 -5.27 16.73
CA LYS A 55 30.61 -4.91 16.61
C LYS A 55 30.42 -3.40 16.53
N LEU A 56 31.14 -2.63 17.36
CA LEU A 56 31.06 -1.16 17.30
C LEU A 56 31.56 -0.62 15.95
N ALA A 57 32.67 -1.14 15.42
CA ALA A 57 33.17 -0.77 14.09
C ALA A 57 32.15 -1.08 12.99
N HIS A 58 31.49 -2.23 13.05
CA HIS A 58 30.38 -2.55 12.14
C HIS A 58 29.22 -1.54 12.27
N LEU A 59 28.81 -1.15 13.49
CA LEU A 59 27.78 -0.12 13.69
C LEU A 59 28.19 1.24 13.10
N SER A 60 29.47 1.63 13.22
CA SER A 60 29.99 2.84 12.57
C SER A 60 29.90 2.76 11.05
N LEU A 61 30.22 1.60 10.45
CA LEU A 61 30.06 1.37 9.01
C LEU A 61 28.59 1.43 8.56
N VAL A 62 27.65 0.93 9.38
CA VAL A 62 26.22 1.10 9.12
C VAL A 62 25.87 2.59 9.04
N GLY A 63 26.32 3.38 10.02
CA GLY A 63 26.10 4.83 10.05
C GLY A 63 26.61 5.55 8.81
N ILE A 64 27.83 5.22 8.37
CA ILE A 64 28.43 5.78 7.14
C ILE A 64 27.60 5.39 5.91
N ALA A 65 27.25 4.10 5.79
CA ALA A 65 26.48 3.60 4.66
C ALA A 65 25.06 4.21 4.59
N LEU A 66 24.42 4.46 5.74
CA LEU A 66 23.13 5.17 5.82
C LEU A 66 23.23 6.60 5.27
N LEU A 67 24.29 7.34 5.64
CA LEU A 67 24.52 8.70 5.14
C LEU A 67 24.80 8.70 3.63
N LEU A 68 25.59 7.75 3.14
CA LEU A 68 25.86 7.58 1.72
C LEU A 68 24.58 7.23 0.94
N MET A 69 23.76 6.32 1.45
CA MET A 69 22.47 5.97 0.84
C MET A 69 21.54 7.19 0.78
N ALA A 70 21.46 7.98 1.86
CA ALA A 70 20.68 9.22 1.88
C ALA A 70 21.19 10.23 0.84
N ALA A 71 22.51 10.35 0.66
CA ALA A 71 23.12 11.20 -0.36
C ALA A 71 22.79 10.73 -1.78
N VAL A 72 22.90 9.42 -2.07
CA VAL A 72 22.52 8.82 -3.36
C VAL A 72 21.04 9.03 -3.64
N PHE A 73 20.17 8.79 -2.66
CA PHE A 73 18.73 9.01 -2.77
C PHE A 73 18.39 10.47 -3.10
N ARG A 74 18.93 11.42 -2.32
CA ARG A 74 18.75 12.85 -2.56
C ARG A 74 19.24 13.24 -3.96
N LYS A 75 20.35 12.67 -4.41
CA LYS A 75 20.94 12.94 -5.73
C LYS A 75 20.05 12.39 -6.85
N ALA A 76 19.53 11.17 -6.74
CA ALA A 76 18.57 10.62 -7.70
C ALA A 76 17.31 11.50 -7.83
N TRP A 77 16.73 11.94 -6.71
CA TRP A 77 15.54 12.82 -6.69
C TRP A 77 15.80 14.25 -7.17
N ARG A 78 17.06 14.62 -7.41
CA ARG A 78 17.44 15.91 -8.02
C ARG A 78 17.84 15.78 -9.49
N GLU A 79 18.67 14.80 -9.82
CA GLU A 79 19.32 14.67 -11.12
C GLU A 79 18.62 13.66 -12.04
N GLN A 80 17.95 12.64 -11.51
CA GLN A 80 17.39 11.53 -12.29
C GLN A 80 15.86 11.53 -12.32
N ARG A 81 15.24 12.70 -12.18
CA ARG A 81 13.78 12.85 -11.99
C ARG A 81 12.93 12.34 -13.15
N ASP A 82 13.45 12.35 -14.37
CA ASP A 82 12.76 11.86 -15.56
C ASP A 82 13.12 10.41 -15.91
N ASN A 83 14.13 9.85 -15.24
CA ASN A 83 14.65 8.53 -15.55
C ASN A 83 13.80 7.43 -14.89
N ARG A 84 12.97 6.78 -15.70
CA ARG A 84 12.02 5.73 -15.29
C ARG A 84 12.67 4.45 -14.76
N VAL A 85 13.99 4.31 -14.87
CA VAL A 85 14.73 3.17 -14.31
C VAL A 85 15.46 3.60 -13.04
N LEU A 86 16.29 4.64 -13.13
CA LEU A 86 17.19 5.01 -12.03
C LEU A 86 16.46 5.53 -10.80
N LEU A 87 15.43 6.37 -10.95
CA LEU A 87 14.74 6.94 -9.80
C LEU A 87 13.92 5.89 -9.02
N PRO A 88 13.10 5.04 -9.67
CA PRO A 88 12.42 3.95 -8.98
C PRO A 88 13.39 2.95 -8.33
N LEU A 89 14.44 2.52 -9.05
CA LEU A 89 15.41 1.56 -8.53
C LEU A 89 16.17 2.12 -7.32
N THR A 90 16.59 3.38 -7.38
CA THR A 90 17.23 4.04 -6.23
C THR A 90 16.28 4.16 -5.04
N THR A 91 14.99 4.39 -5.29
CA THR A 91 13.97 4.51 -4.23
C THR A 91 13.68 3.17 -3.58
N ILE A 92 13.56 2.10 -4.37
CA ILE A 92 13.47 0.71 -3.87
C ILE A 92 14.68 0.41 -2.99
N LEU A 93 15.89 0.64 -3.52
CA LEU A 93 17.13 0.39 -2.79
C LEU A 93 17.18 1.18 -1.48
N ALA A 94 16.83 2.47 -1.51
CA ALA A 94 16.81 3.31 -0.31
C ALA A 94 15.86 2.76 0.76
N VAL A 95 14.61 2.47 0.39
CA VAL A 95 13.62 1.95 1.33
C VAL A 95 14.04 0.59 1.90
N MET A 96 14.60 -0.29 1.07
CA MET A 96 15.13 -1.56 1.55
C MET A 96 16.35 -1.39 2.46
N PHE A 97 17.24 -0.45 2.16
CA PHE A 97 18.43 -0.17 2.97
C PHE A 97 18.06 0.38 4.36
N PHE A 98 17.15 1.36 4.43
CA PHE A 98 16.65 1.88 5.70
C PHE A 98 15.76 0.86 6.44
N GLY A 99 14.96 0.10 5.69
CA GLY A 99 14.16 -1.00 6.22
C GLY A 99 15.01 -2.10 6.84
N GLN A 100 16.13 -2.47 6.21
CA GLN A 100 17.15 -3.37 6.75
C GLN A 100 17.71 -2.89 8.09
N ALA A 101 18.09 -1.61 8.17
CA ALA A 101 18.57 -1.03 9.41
C ALA A 101 17.50 -1.04 10.51
N LEU A 102 16.23 -0.81 10.16
CA LEU A 102 15.09 -0.94 11.08
C LEU A 102 14.89 -2.38 11.56
N VAL A 103 14.88 -3.36 10.65
CA VAL A 103 14.76 -4.78 10.99
C VAL A 103 15.91 -5.21 11.90
N GLY A 104 17.14 -4.77 11.61
CA GLY A 104 18.30 -5.00 12.47
C GLY A 104 18.15 -4.40 13.87
N ALA A 105 17.57 -3.21 13.99
CA ALA A 105 17.25 -2.60 15.29
C ALA A 105 16.20 -3.42 16.06
N MET A 106 15.16 -3.89 15.37
CA MET A 106 14.06 -4.64 15.96
C MET A 106 14.49 -6.04 16.39
N LEU A 107 15.41 -6.68 15.66
CA LEU A 107 16.06 -7.94 16.07
C LEU A 107 16.81 -7.83 17.40
N VAL A 108 17.35 -6.65 17.72
CA VAL A 108 18.01 -6.40 19.02
C VAL A 108 16.99 -6.13 20.12
N ALA A 109 15.87 -5.48 19.79
CA ALA A 109 14.86 -5.07 20.75
C ALA A 109 13.83 -6.18 21.11
N GLN A 110 13.62 -7.16 20.23
CA GLN A 110 12.62 -8.22 20.41
C GLN A 110 13.25 -9.58 20.74
N SER A 111 12.66 -10.30 21.70
CA SER A 111 13.16 -11.60 22.17
C SER A 111 12.78 -12.79 21.29
N ASP A 112 11.65 -12.73 20.56
CA ASP A 112 11.20 -13.74 19.59
C ASP A 112 11.00 -13.11 18.21
N ALA A 113 12.05 -13.17 17.39
CA ALA A 113 12.16 -12.39 16.15
C ALA A 113 12.55 -13.24 14.94
N ARG A 114 12.17 -14.53 14.93
CA ARG A 114 12.52 -15.46 13.83
C ARG A 114 12.08 -14.94 12.47
N HIS A 115 10.90 -14.32 12.41
CA HIS A 115 10.39 -13.73 11.19
C HIS A 115 11.23 -12.53 10.71
N LEU A 116 11.68 -11.68 11.63
CA LEU A 116 12.57 -10.57 11.33
C LEU A 116 13.93 -11.07 10.85
N LEU A 117 14.41 -12.23 11.32
CA LEU A 117 15.64 -12.84 10.84
C LEU A 117 15.50 -13.27 9.38
N ILE A 118 14.42 -14.00 9.05
CA ILE A 118 14.11 -14.40 7.67
C ILE A 118 13.96 -13.17 6.78
N LEU A 119 13.21 -12.16 7.26
CA LEU A 119 13.05 -10.90 6.55
C LEU A 119 14.41 -10.23 6.30
N HIS A 120 15.26 -10.17 7.32
CA HIS A 120 16.59 -9.57 7.24
C HIS A 120 17.46 -10.28 6.18
N GLU A 121 17.45 -11.60 6.12
CA GLU A 121 18.19 -12.37 5.11
C GLU A 121 17.65 -12.13 3.69
N LEU A 122 16.34 -12.30 3.49
CA LEU A 122 15.72 -12.13 2.18
C LEU A 122 15.93 -10.72 1.62
N THR A 123 15.74 -9.70 2.47
CA THR A 123 15.89 -8.31 2.03
C THR A 123 17.36 -7.89 1.87
N THR A 124 18.32 -8.59 2.51
CA THR A 124 19.76 -8.45 2.20
C THR A 124 20.06 -8.92 0.77
N ILE A 125 19.56 -10.09 0.37
CA ILE A 125 19.77 -10.62 -0.99
C ILE A 125 19.17 -9.65 -2.02
N ALA A 126 17.93 -9.23 -1.81
CA ALA A 126 17.24 -8.34 -2.72
C ALA A 126 17.90 -6.93 -2.77
N LEU A 127 18.48 -6.46 -1.67
CA LEU A 127 19.27 -5.22 -1.61
C LEU A 127 20.52 -5.32 -2.48
N TRP A 128 21.26 -6.43 -2.39
CA TRP A 128 22.44 -6.67 -3.22
C TRP A 128 22.11 -6.74 -4.71
N VAL A 129 21.05 -7.45 -5.09
CA VAL A 129 20.57 -7.51 -6.48
C VAL A 129 20.22 -6.10 -6.97
N SER A 130 19.48 -5.32 -6.17
CA SER A 130 19.07 -3.95 -6.52
C SER A 130 20.26 -3.01 -6.65
N LEU A 131 21.26 -3.14 -5.77
CA LEU A 131 22.47 -2.33 -5.77
C LEU A 131 23.36 -2.63 -6.98
N ILE A 132 23.57 -3.90 -7.33
CA ILE A 132 24.30 -4.32 -8.54
C ILE A 132 23.60 -3.78 -9.79
N LEU A 133 22.28 -3.92 -9.85
CA LEU A 133 21.48 -3.39 -10.95
C LEU A 133 21.59 -1.86 -11.04
N LEU A 134 21.63 -1.16 -9.89
CA LEU A 134 21.78 0.29 -9.84
C LEU A 134 23.16 0.73 -10.34
N VAL A 135 24.24 0.04 -9.94
CA VAL A 135 25.60 0.30 -10.44
C VAL A 135 25.67 0.14 -11.95
N TYR A 136 25.11 -0.95 -12.48
CA TYR A 136 25.09 -1.21 -13.91
C TYR A 136 24.29 -0.16 -14.67
N THR A 137 23.03 0.06 -14.26
CA THR A 137 22.13 0.99 -14.93
C THR A 137 22.60 2.44 -14.78
N SER A 138 23.21 2.83 -13.67
CA SER A 138 23.76 4.19 -13.53
C SER A 138 24.89 4.42 -14.53
N GLY A 139 25.79 3.46 -14.70
CA GLY A 139 26.86 3.57 -15.70
C GLY A 139 26.37 3.61 -17.15
N ALA A 140 25.16 3.11 -17.40
CA ALA A 140 24.56 3.02 -18.73
C ALA A 140 23.61 4.19 -19.05
N LEU A 141 22.82 4.65 -18.07
CA LEU A 141 21.66 5.53 -18.26
C LEU A 141 21.77 6.88 -17.53
N ALA A 142 22.74 7.07 -16.61
CA ALA A 142 22.77 8.28 -15.80
C ALA A 142 23.19 9.50 -16.61
N THR A 143 22.37 10.54 -16.55
CA THR A 143 22.67 11.86 -17.12
C THR A 143 23.28 12.76 -16.05
N SER A 144 24.08 13.75 -16.48
CA SER A 144 24.64 14.78 -15.57
C SER A 144 23.79 16.05 -15.54
N GLU A 145 22.71 16.11 -16.30
CA GLU A 145 21.81 17.26 -16.37
C GLU A 145 20.97 17.35 -15.10
N ILE A 146 20.90 18.54 -14.52
CA ILE A 146 20.03 18.83 -13.40
C ILE A 146 18.65 19.10 -14.00
N ALA A 147 17.67 18.25 -13.69
CA ALA A 147 16.28 18.49 -14.08
C ALA A 147 15.82 19.87 -13.58
N ASP A 148 15.04 20.58 -14.40
CA ASP A 148 14.65 21.97 -14.12
C ASP A 148 14.14 22.14 -12.68
N PRO A 149 14.56 23.22 -11.98
CA PRO A 149 14.13 23.47 -10.62
C PRO A 149 12.60 23.60 -10.59
N VAL A 150 11.97 22.83 -9.71
CA VAL A 150 10.53 22.94 -9.47
C VAL A 150 10.25 24.32 -8.88
N THR A 151 9.50 25.13 -9.63
CA THR A 151 9.21 26.52 -9.30
C THR A 151 8.26 26.65 -8.10
N ASP A 152 7.40 25.67 -7.82
CA ASP A 152 6.51 25.65 -6.64
C ASP A 152 6.62 24.35 -5.81
N ARG A 153 7.39 24.42 -4.70
CA ARG A 153 7.54 23.31 -3.74
C ARG A 153 6.23 22.95 -3.04
N ARG A 154 5.38 23.93 -2.74
CA ARG A 154 4.13 23.71 -2.01
C ARG A 154 3.14 22.96 -2.89
N GLN A 155 3.05 23.33 -4.16
CA GLN A 155 2.24 22.61 -5.13
C GLN A 155 2.73 21.17 -5.33
N ARG A 156 4.05 20.96 -5.43
CA ARG A 156 4.61 19.61 -5.56
C ARG A 156 4.30 18.69 -4.38
N VAL A 157 4.34 19.20 -3.14
CA VAL A 157 3.92 18.43 -1.96
C VAL A 157 2.43 18.06 -2.04
N LYS A 158 1.57 19.00 -2.44
CA LYS A 158 0.14 18.72 -2.67
C LYS A 158 -0.07 17.67 -3.75
N ASP A 159 0.71 17.72 -4.83
CA ASP A 159 0.63 16.76 -5.92
C ASP A 159 1.00 15.35 -5.45
N PHE A 160 2.10 15.16 -4.71
CA PHE A 160 2.42 13.86 -4.11
C PHE A 160 1.35 13.38 -3.13
N PHE A 161 0.85 14.26 -2.25
CA PHE A 161 -0.22 13.90 -1.32
C PHE A 161 -1.50 13.47 -2.05
N SER A 162 -1.80 14.09 -3.20
CA SER A 162 -2.94 13.70 -4.03
C SER A 162 -2.76 12.34 -4.71
N LEU A 163 -1.52 11.91 -4.99
CA LEU A 163 -1.24 10.57 -5.52
C LEU A 163 -1.68 9.47 -4.55
N SER A 164 -1.57 9.73 -3.24
CA SER A 164 -1.99 8.81 -2.18
C SER A 164 -3.51 8.69 -2.02
N LYS A 165 -4.33 9.48 -2.73
CA LYS A 165 -5.81 9.44 -2.69
C LYS A 165 -6.38 9.44 -1.25
N PRO A 166 -6.08 10.46 -0.42
CA PRO A 166 -6.34 10.46 1.03
C PRO A 166 -7.81 10.21 1.41
N LEU A 167 -8.77 10.71 0.62
CA LEU A 167 -10.19 10.48 0.88
C LEU A 167 -10.59 9.00 0.72
N ILE A 168 -10.01 8.31 -0.26
CA ILE A 168 -10.27 6.87 -0.48
C ILE A 168 -9.57 6.06 0.61
N VAL A 169 -8.32 6.43 0.93
CA VAL A 169 -7.55 5.78 2.00
C VAL A 169 -8.28 5.90 3.33
N GLY A 170 -8.86 7.06 3.67
CA GLY A 170 -9.63 7.24 4.91
C GLY A 170 -10.75 6.21 5.08
N LEU A 171 -11.50 5.92 4.01
CA LEU A 171 -12.55 4.88 4.06
C LEU A 171 -11.96 3.49 4.30
N LEU A 172 -10.86 3.15 3.64
CA LEU A 172 -10.18 1.86 3.85
C LEU A 172 -9.65 1.74 5.29
N LEU A 173 -9.12 2.81 5.86
CA LEU A 173 -8.64 2.84 7.24
C LEU A 173 -9.76 2.59 8.25
N ILE A 174 -10.99 3.07 8.00
CA ILE A 174 -12.14 2.74 8.85
C ILE A 174 -12.40 1.22 8.84
N THR A 175 -12.33 0.59 7.67
CA THR A 175 -12.54 -0.87 7.56
C THR A 175 -11.41 -1.66 8.21
N THR A 176 -10.15 -1.23 8.06
CA THR A 176 -9.00 -1.79 8.78
C THR A 176 -9.17 -1.65 10.28
N TYR A 177 -9.57 -0.47 10.76
CA TYR A 177 -9.77 -0.25 12.19
C TYR A 177 -10.92 -1.11 12.73
N GLY A 178 -12.02 -1.25 11.98
CA GLY A 178 -13.10 -2.14 12.40
C GLY A 178 -12.69 -3.61 12.44
N GLY A 179 -11.86 -4.07 11.49
CA GLY A 179 -11.24 -5.40 11.55
C GLY A 179 -10.34 -5.58 12.77
N LEU A 180 -9.57 -4.54 13.14
CA LEU A 180 -8.72 -4.53 14.33
C LEU A 180 -9.55 -4.64 15.62
N VAL A 181 -10.63 -3.86 15.74
CA VAL A 181 -11.47 -3.84 16.95
C VAL A 181 -12.24 -5.15 17.13
N ILE A 182 -12.86 -5.71 16.08
CA ILE A 182 -13.56 -7.00 16.20
C ILE A 182 -12.61 -8.16 16.47
N GLY A 183 -11.39 -8.13 15.92
CA GLY A 183 -10.35 -9.10 16.25
C GLY A 183 -9.91 -9.02 17.71
N MET A 184 -9.77 -7.80 18.25
CA MET A 184 -9.41 -7.59 19.66
C MET A 184 -10.55 -7.87 20.63
N LYS A 185 -11.81 -7.78 20.20
CA LYS A 185 -13.01 -7.75 21.07
C LYS A 185 -12.89 -6.71 22.20
N ALA A 186 -12.20 -5.61 21.89
CA ALA A 186 -11.86 -4.53 22.81
C ALA A 186 -11.30 -3.35 22.01
N TRP A 187 -11.23 -2.17 22.63
CA TRP A 187 -10.47 -1.06 22.07
C TRP A 187 -8.96 -1.41 22.04
N PRO A 188 -8.32 -1.44 20.85
CA PRO A 188 -6.90 -1.80 20.73
C PRO A 188 -5.99 -0.74 21.38
N SER A 189 -4.76 -1.14 21.70
CA SER A 189 -3.76 -0.18 22.21
C SER A 189 -3.45 0.93 21.20
N PHE A 190 -3.05 2.10 21.69
CA PHE A 190 -2.68 3.23 20.83
C PHE A 190 -1.56 2.87 19.85
N SER A 191 -0.53 2.16 20.33
CA SER A 191 0.62 1.77 19.49
C SER A 191 0.19 0.84 18.34
N LEU A 192 -0.57 -0.22 18.64
CA LEU A 192 -1.04 -1.17 17.62
C LEU A 192 -1.93 -0.47 16.59
N THR A 193 -2.83 0.40 17.05
CA THR A 193 -3.70 1.19 16.19
C THR A 193 -2.90 2.11 15.28
N LEU A 194 -1.95 2.87 15.85
CA LEU A 194 -1.13 3.83 15.11
C LEU A 194 -0.35 3.13 13.99
N TRP A 195 0.40 2.06 14.31
CA TRP A 195 1.23 1.38 13.32
C TRP A 195 0.42 0.63 12.26
N THR A 196 -0.72 0.02 12.65
CA THR A 196 -1.62 -0.64 11.70
C THR A 196 -2.21 0.36 10.70
N LEU A 197 -2.68 1.53 11.18
CA LEU A 197 -3.28 2.55 10.31
C LEU A 197 -2.24 3.29 9.46
N VAL A 198 -1.05 3.58 9.99
CA VAL A 198 0.05 4.17 9.21
C VAL A 198 0.51 3.20 8.12
N GLY A 199 0.72 1.93 8.46
CA GLY A 199 1.04 0.88 7.48
C GLY A 199 -0.03 0.74 6.41
N GLY A 200 -1.31 0.63 6.81
CA GLY A 200 -2.43 0.56 5.88
C GLY A 200 -2.56 1.80 4.97
N ALA A 201 -2.31 3.00 5.51
CA ALA A 201 -2.36 4.25 4.76
C ALA A 201 -1.27 4.31 3.69
N LEU A 202 -0.05 3.89 4.03
CA LEU A 202 1.08 3.83 3.10
C LEU A 202 0.86 2.77 2.03
N ALA A 203 0.31 1.61 2.38
CA ALA A 203 0.00 0.54 1.43
C ALA A 203 -1.07 0.96 0.41
N ALA A 204 -2.19 1.50 0.91
CA ALA A 204 -3.28 1.99 0.07
C ALA A 204 -2.87 3.22 -0.75
N GLY A 205 -2.09 4.14 -0.15
CA GLY A 205 -1.56 5.32 -0.84
C GLY A 205 -0.55 4.95 -1.94
N GLY A 206 0.39 4.06 -1.64
CA GLY A 206 1.41 3.59 -2.59
C GLY A 206 0.80 2.87 -3.78
N SER A 207 -0.09 1.91 -3.52
CA SER A 207 -0.83 1.20 -4.56
C SER A 207 -1.76 2.13 -5.36
N GLY A 208 -2.35 3.15 -4.70
CA GLY A 208 -3.10 4.23 -5.34
C GLY A 208 -2.26 5.11 -6.29
N ALA A 209 -1.02 5.41 -5.92
CA ALA A 209 -0.06 6.12 -6.76
C ALA A 209 0.41 5.27 -7.94
N LEU A 210 0.69 3.98 -7.73
CA LEU A 210 1.01 3.03 -8.80
C LEU A 210 -0.13 2.87 -9.80
N ASN A 211 -1.37 2.81 -9.32
CA ASN A 211 -2.54 2.81 -10.19
C ASN A 211 -2.60 4.09 -11.06
N GLN A 212 -2.34 5.28 -10.49
CA GLN A 212 -2.31 6.52 -11.29
C GLN A 212 -1.14 6.55 -12.28
N TYR A 213 0.01 5.96 -11.94
CA TYR A 213 1.12 5.79 -12.88
C TYR A 213 0.72 4.90 -14.06
N ILE A 214 0.10 3.75 -13.80
CA ILE A 214 -0.36 2.83 -14.84
C ILE A 214 -1.42 3.49 -15.73
N ASP A 215 -2.35 4.23 -15.11
CA ASP A 215 -3.50 4.83 -15.76
C ASP A 215 -3.24 6.21 -16.38
N ARG A 216 -2.03 6.77 -16.26
CA ARG A 216 -1.74 8.18 -16.62
C ARG A 216 -2.22 8.60 -18.02
N GLU A 217 -2.05 7.76 -19.04
CA GLU A 217 -2.51 8.04 -20.41
C GLU A 217 -4.04 7.96 -20.54
N LEU A 218 -4.64 7.00 -19.84
CA LEU A 218 -6.09 6.83 -19.79
C LEU A 218 -6.75 7.99 -19.03
N ASP A 219 -6.13 8.42 -17.93
CA ASP A 219 -6.61 9.49 -17.09
C ASP A 219 -6.68 10.83 -17.86
N ARG A 220 -5.80 11.06 -18.85
CA ARG A 220 -5.84 12.23 -19.76
C ARG A 220 -7.11 12.30 -20.60
N LEU A 221 -7.70 11.15 -20.93
CA LEU A 221 -8.90 11.05 -21.77
C LEU A 221 -10.20 11.28 -20.99
N MET A 222 -10.13 11.33 -19.67
CA MET A 222 -11.30 11.42 -18.79
C MET A 222 -11.37 12.77 -18.07
N LYS A 223 -12.49 13.50 -18.23
CA LYS A 223 -12.67 14.86 -17.67
C LYS A 223 -12.36 14.97 -16.17
N ARG A 224 -12.74 13.94 -15.40
CA ARG A 224 -12.55 13.90 -13.94
C ARG A 224 -11.08 13.76 -13.53
N THR A 225 -10.28 13.04 -14.31
CA THR A 225 -8.93 12.59 -13.93
C THR A 225 -7.82 13.26 -14.72
N ALA A 226 -8.15 13.99 -15.80
CA ALA A 226 -7.19 14.71 -16.62
C ALA A 226 -6.31 15.70 -15.82
N LYS A 227 -6.82 16.24 -14.71
CA LYS A 227 -6.09 17.16 -13.82
C LYS A 227 -5.22 16.47 -12.75
N ARG A 228 -5.16 15.14 -12.73
CA ARG A 228 -4.28 14.41 -11.81
C ARG A 228 -2.82 14.72 -12.10
N PRO A 229 -1.92 14.75 -11.11
CA PRO A 229 -0.55 15.25 -11.30
C PRO A 229 0.24 14.57 -12.42
N LEU A 230 0.11 13.24 -12.59
CA LEU A 230 0.81 12.49 -13.65
C LEU A 230 0.15 12.66 -15.02
N ALA A 231 -1.18 12.72 -15.07
CA ALA A 231 -1.93 12.93 -16.31
C ALA A 231 -1.67 14.35 -16.86
N ASP A 232 -1.65 15.34 -15.98
CA ASP A 232 -1.45 16.77 -16.26
C ASP A 232 0.03 17.15 -16.44
N GLY A 233 0.97 16.21 -16.25
CA GLY A 233 2.41 16.43 -16.42
C GLY A 233 3.07 17.29 -15.34
N ARG A 234 2.39 17.56 -14.21
CA ARG A 234 2.97 18.31 -13.07
C ARG A 234 4.00 17.52 -12.28
N LEU A 235 3.90 16.19 -12.32
CA LEU A 235 4.89 15.25 -11.82
C LEU A 235 5.35 14.35 -12.95
N THR A 236 6.62 13.94 -12.92
CA THR A 236 7.16 13.03 -13.92
C THR A 236 6.66 11.60 -13.70
N ASP A 237 6.64 10.81 -14.77
CA ASP A 237 6.32 9.38 -14.71
C ASP A 237 7.20 8.61 -13.71
N ALA A 238 8.49 8.93 -13.68
CA ALA A 238 9.44 8.27 -12.79
C ALA A 238 9.20 8.65 -11.32
N GLU A 239 8.82 9.90 -11.03
CA GLU A 239 8.48 10.35 -9.68
C GLU A 239 7.24 9.62 -9.14
N GLY A 240 6.19 9.50 -9.95
CA GLY A 240 4.98 8.78 -9.59
C GLY A 240 5.25 7.31 -9.28
N LEU A 241 6.03 6.65 -10.15
CA LEU A 241 6.42 5.25 -9.98
C LEU A 241 7.29 5.05 -8.72
N ALA A 242 8.31 5.88 -8.54
CA ALA A 242 9.20 5.82 -7.39
C ALA A 242 8.46 6.06 -6.07
N PHE A 243 7.58 7.06 -6.03
CA PHE A 243 6.76 7.36 -4.86
C PHE A 243 5.85 6.18 -4.49
N GLY A 244 5.14 5.63 -5.47
CA GLY A 244 4.26 4.48 -5.25
C GLY A 244 4.99 3.25 -4.72
N LEU A 245 6.10 2.86 -5.35
CA LEU A 245 6.95 1.74 -4.91
C LEU A 245 7.53 1.99 -3.51
N GLY A 246 7.98 3.21 -3.25
CA GLY A 246 8.55 3.61 -1.97
C GLY A 246 7.56 3.47 -0.82
N LEU A 247 6.33 4.01 -0.96
CA LEU A 247 5.30 3.87 0.08
C LEU A 247 4.86 2.41 0.26
N SER A 248 4.73 1.66 -0.83
CA SER A 248 4.36 0.24 -0.77
C SER A 248 5.39 -0.59 0.00
N LEU A 249 6.68 -0.43 -0.29
CA LEU A 249 7.74 -1.13 0.45
C LEU A 249 7.83 -0.65 1.90
N LEU A 250 7.73 0.65 2.14
CA LEU A 250 7.76 1.21 3.49
C LEU A 250 6.62 0.66 4.36
N SER A 251 5.43 0.53 3.79
CA SER A 251 4.27 -0.03 4.49
C SER A 251 4.53 -1.44 5.01
N TYR A 252 5.21 -2.27 4.21
CA TYR A 252 5.54 -3.65 4.56
C TYR A 252 6.52 -3.69 5.74
N TYR A 253 7.62 -2.92 5.69
CA TYR A 253 8.58 -2.88 6.80
C TYR A 253 7.95 -2.39 8.10
N LEU A 254 7.09 -1.36 8.04
CA LEU A 254 6.42 -0.86 9.24
C LEU A 254 5.47 -1.90 9.85
N LEU A 255 4.66 -2.58 9.03
CA LEU A 255 3.76 -3.61 9.52
C LEU A 255 4.52 -4.83 10.07
N ALA A 256 5.57 -5.28 9.38
CA ALA A 256 6.37 -6.42 9.82
C ALA A 256 7.09 -6.13 11.15
N CYS A 257 7.61 -4.91 11.34
CA CYS A 257 8.33 -4.55 12.55
C CYS A 257 7.41 -4.23 13.74
N PHE A 258 6.32 -3.50 13.52
CA PHE A 258 5.53 -2.90 14.60
C PHE A 258 4.14 -3.52 14.79
N VAL A 259 3.74 -4.45 13.93
CA VAL A 259 2.42 -5.10 14.00
C VAL A 259 2.59 -6.62 14.04
N ASN A 260 2.73 -7.26 12.87
CA ASN A 260 3.11 -8.67 12.70
C ASN A 260 3.25 -9.01 11.21
N ASP A 261 3.83 -10.17 10.90
CA ASP A 261 4.07 -10.60 9.51
C ASP A 261 2.80 -10.86 8.73
N LEU A 262 1.75 -11.40 9.36
CA LEU A 262 0.52 -11.76 8.66
C LEU A 262 -0.15 -10.51 8.11
N ALA A 263 -0.25 -9.45 8.91
CA ALA A 263 -0.74 -8.14 8.50
C ALA A 263 0.13 -7.54 7.39
N ALA A 264 1.47 -7.67 7.49
CA ALA A 264 2.40 -7.19 6.48
C ALA A 264 2.25 -7.92 5.14
N LEU A 265 2.16 -9.25 5.16
CA LEU A 265 1.99 -10.10 3.99
C LEU A 265 0.63 -9.91 3.33
N LEU A 266 -0.44 -9.77 4.11
CA LEU A 266 -1.77 -9.43 3.57
C LEU A 266 -1.76 -8.07 2.89
N SER A 267 -1.15 -7.06 3.53
CA SER A 267 -0.99 -5.74 2.92
C SER A 267 -0.22 -5.80 1.60
N LEU A 268 0.89 -6.54 1.55
CA LEU A 268 1.66 -6.78 0.33
C LEU A 268 0.82 -7.50 -0.74
N ALA A 269 0.07 -8.54 -0.36
CA ALA A 269 -0.82 -9.25 -1.26
C ALA A 269 -1.89 -8.31 -1.83
N GLY A 270 -2.44 -7.39 -1.02
CA GLY A 270 -3.40 -6.38 -1.48
C GLY A 270 -2.80 -5.38 -2.46
N ILE A 271 -1.56 -4.94 -2.22
CA ILE A 271 -0.82 -4.08 -3.16
C ILE A 271 -0.63 -4.82 -4.49
N VAL A 272 -0.14 -6.06 -4.46
CA VAL A 272 0.09 -6.87 -5.67
C VAL A 272 -1.22 -7.12 -6.42
N TYR A 273 -2.30 -7.46 -5.70
CA TYR A 273 -3.62 -7.64 -6.28
C TYR A 273 -4.08 -6.36 -6.98
N TYR A 274 -4.00 -5.20 -6.32
CA TYR A 274 -4.49 -3.96 -6.90
C TYR A 274 -3.68 -3.51 -8.12
N VAL A 275 -2.36 -3.65 -8.06
CA VAL A 275 -1.45 -3.15 -9.09
C VAL A 275 -1.40 -4.11 -10.27
N ILE A 276 -1.16 -5.39 -10.03
CA ILE A 276 -0.96 -6.39 -11.09
C ILE A 276 -2.29 -6.91 -11.61
N ILE A 277 -3.10 -7.49 -10.72
CA ILE A 277 -4.34 -8.18 -11.12
C ILE A 277 -5.37 -7.17 -11.61
N TYR A 278 -5.62 -6.10 -10.85
CA TYR A 278 -6.59 -5.09 -11.26
C TYR A 278 -6.03 -4.10 -12.28
N SER A 279 -5.02 -3.30 -11.92
CA SER A 279 -4.63 -2.12 -12.71
C SER A 279 -3.98 -2.46 -14.05
N LEU A 280 -3.06 -3.44 -14.09
CA LEU A 280 -2.40 -3.84 -15.34
C LEU A 280 -3.27 -4.77 -16.20
N TRP A 281 -3.95 -5.73 -15.57
CA TRP A 281 -4.62 -6.80 -16.31
C TRP A 281 -6.14 -6.58 -16.44
N LEU A 282 -6.90 -6.81 -15.36
CA LEU A 282 -8.36 -6.93 -15.44
C LEU A 282 -9.04 -5.66 -15.92
N LYS A 283 -8.55 -4.48 -15.50
CA LYS A 283 -9.20 -3.19 -15.78
C LYS A 283 -9.57 -3.00 -17.25
N LYS A 284 -8.70 -3.45 -18.17
CA LYS A 284 -8.89 -3.34 -19.62
C LYS A 284 -9.37 -4.64 -20.28
N ALA A 285 -9.39 -5.75 -19.55
CA ALA A 285 -9.62 -7.07 -20.12
C ALA A 285 -11.08 -7.54 -20.07
N THR A 286 -11.87 -7.11 -19.08
CA THR A 286 -13.20 -7.69 -18.84
C THR A 286 -14.18 -6.74 -18.15
N VAL A 287 -15.49 -6.99 -18.35
CA VAL A 287 -16.59 -6.33 -17.62
C VAL A 287 -16.64 -6.68 -16.14
N GLN A 288 -15.99 -7.77 -15.75
CA GLN A 288 -15.87 -8.21 -14.35
C GLN A 288 -14.67 -7.58 -13.62
N ASN A 289 -14.04 -6.58 -14.24
CA ASN A 289 -12.84 -5.91 -13.73
C ASN A 289 -13.00 -5.41 -12.29
N ILE A 290 -14.16 -4.86 -11.95
CA ILE A 290 -14.46 -4.30 -10.64
C ILE A 290 -14.88 -5.36 -9.63
N VAL A 291 -15.55 -6.42 -10.08
CA VAL A 291 -15.94 -7.52 -9.19
C VAL A 291 -14.71 -8.23 -8.69
N ILE A 292 -13.89 -8.76 -9.62
CA ILE A 292 -12.67 -9.48 -9.27
C ILE A 292 -11.66 -8.48 -8.68
N GLY A 293 -11.47 -7.31 -9.30
CA GLY A 293 -10.57 -6.27 -8.81
C GLY A 293 -10.92 -5.74 -7.41
N GLY A 294 -12.17 -5.84 -6.98
CA GLY A 294 -12.63 -5.50 -5.64
C GLY A 294 -11.97 -6.31 -4.54
N GLY A 295 -11.39 -7.47 -4.87
CA GLY A 295 -10.60 -8.29 -3.93
C GLY A 295 -9.47 -7.51 -3.26
N ALA A 296 -8.79 -6.62 -3.98
CA ALA A 296 -7.76 -5.79 -3.38
C ALA A 296 -8.30 -4.82 -2.33
N GLY A 297 -9.47 -4.24 -2.58
CA GLY A 297 -10.14 -3.33 -1.65
C GLY A 297 -10.71 -4.02 -0.41
N ALA A 298 -10.86 -5.35 -0.46
CA ALA A 298 -11.41 -6.18 0.61
C ALA A 298 -10.38 -6.71 1.61
N ILE A 299 -9.08 -6.60 1.31
CA ILE A 299 -7.98 -7.00 2.18
C ILE A 299 -7.77 -6.10 3.42
N PRO A 300 -7.97 -4.76 3.37
CA PRO A 300 -7.76 -3.87 4.51
C PRO A 300 -8.41 -4.30 5.84
N PRO A 301 -9.69 -4.75 5.92
CA PRO A 301 -10.23 -5.27 7.17
C PRO A 301 -9.57 -6.57 7.63
N MET A 302 -9.11 -7.44 6.73
CA MET A 302 -8.33 -8.62 7.10
C MET A 302 -6.98 -8.24 7.68
N VAL A 303 -6.32 -7.21 7.16
CA VAL A 303 -5.06 -6.67 7.72
C VAL A 303 -5.30 -6.21 9.16
N GLY A 304 -6.41 -5.50 9.41
CA GLY A 304 -6.79 -5.10 10.77
C GLY A 304 -7.05 -6.29 11.69
N TYR A 305 -7.81 -7.27 11.22
CA TYR A 305 -8.12 -8.47 12.00
C TYR A 305 -6.86 -9.30 12.32
N ALA A 306 -5.97 -9.48 11.34
CA ALA A 306 -4.70 -10.16 11.51
C ALA A 306 -3.75 -9.38 12.45
N ALA A 307 -3.79 -8.05 12.41
CA ALA A 307 -3.04 -7.20 13.34
C ALA A 307 -3.46 -7.44 14.80
N ALA A 308 -4.74 -7.73 15.05
CA ALA A 308 -5.27 -8.04 16.37
C ALA A 308 -5.00 -9.49 16.81
N THR A 309 -5.22 -10.46 15.92
CA THR A 309 -5.30 -11.89 16.30
C THR A 309 -4.10 -12.72 15.91
N GLY A 310 -3.28 -12.26 14.95
CA GLY A 310 -2.18 -13.03 14.38
C GLY A 310 -2.59 -14.22 13.51
N HIS A 311 -3.90 -14.40 13.23
CA HIS A 311 -4.40 -15.47 12.36
C HIS A 311 -5.59 -14.98 11.51
N LEU A 312 -6.13 -15.88 10.66
CA LEU A 312 -7.35 -15.63 9.88
C LEU A 312 -8.36 -16.74 10.18
N ASP A 313 -9.53 -16.34 10.64
CA ASP A 313 -10.68 -17.21 10.86
C ASP A 313 -11.86 -16.80 9.96
N TRP A 314 -13.04 -17.38 10.18
CA TRP A 314 -14.24 -17.01 9.45
C TRP A 314 -14.63 -15.54 9.60
N THR A 315 -14.34 -14.90 10.73
CA THR A 315 -14.59 -13.47 10.93
C THR A 315 -13.83 -12.65 9.90
N ALA A 316 -12.53 -12.90 9.73
CA ALA A 316 -11.71 -12.19 8.75
C ALA A 316 -12.24 -12.37 7.31
N TRP A 317 -12.61 -13.60 6.93
CA TRP A 317 -13.14 -13.90 5.61
C TRP A 317 -14.51 -13.29 5.34
N ILE A 318 -15.37 -13.20 6.36
CA ILE A 318 -16.66 -12.50 6.22
C ILE A 318 -16.43 -11.01 6.06
N LEU A 319 -15.53 -10.38 6.83
CA LEU A 319 -15.19 -8.96 6.64
C LEU A 319 -14.66 -8.68 5.22
N PHE A 320 -13.81 -9.57 4.69
CA PHE A 320 -13.39 -9.52 3.28
C PHE A 320 -14.61 -9.61 2.34
N ALA A 321 -15.49 -10.58 2.55
CA ALA A 321 -16.66 -10.79 1.71
C ALA A 321 -17.62 -9.58 1.73
N ILE A 322 -17.77 -8.90 2.88
CA ILE A 322 -18.57 -7.66 2.99
C ILE A 322 -18.04 -6.60 2.03
N ILE A 323 -16.74 -6.31 2.06
CA ILE A 323 -16.16 -5.28 1.17
C ILE A 323 -16.18 -5.74 -0.29
N PHE A 324 -15.89 -7.02 -0.52
CA PHE A 324 -15.87 -7.60 -1.86
C PHE A 324 -17.23 -7.48 -2.53
N MET A 325 -18.32 -7.86 -1.83
CA MET A 325 -19.69 -7.76 -2.35
C MET A 325 -20.24 -6.34 -2.37
N TRP A 326 -19.70 -5.45 -1.55
CA TRP A 326 -20.02 -4.03 -1.58
C TRP A 326 -19.43 -3.29 -2.79
N THR A 327 -18.29 -3.75 -3.30
CA THR A 327 -17.56 -3.05 -4.36
C THR A 327 -18.36 -2.92 -5.67
N PRO A 328 -18.99 -3.98 -6.21
CA PRO A 328 -19.78 -3.90 -7.44
C PRO A 328 -20.96 -2.91 -7.38
N PRO A 329 -21.91 -2.99 -6.41
CA PRO A 329 -23.05 -2.08 -6.38
C PRO A 329 -22.62 -0.62 -6.17
N HIS A 330 -21.57 -0.39 -5.38
CA HIS A 330 -21.01 0.94 -5.17
C HIS A 330 -20.40 1.51 -6.46
N PHE A 331 -19.47 0.78 -7.08
CA PHE A 331 -18.71 1.31 -8.21
C PHE A 331 -19.54 1.34 -9.50
N TRP A 332 -20.41 0.36 -9.75
CA TRP A 332 -21.29 0.41 -10.91
C TRP A 332 -22.30 1.55 -10.85
N ALA A 333 -22.74 1.94 -9.66
CA ALA A 333 -23.54 3.16 -9.50
C ALA A 333 -22.76 4.41 -9.94
N LEU A 334 -21.46 4.51 -9.63
CA LEU A 334 -20.59 5.56 -10.18
C LEU A 334 -20.41 5.42 -11.69
N ALA A 335 -20.26 4.20 -12.19
CA ALA A 335 -20.04 3.91 -13.59
C ALA A 335 -21.22 4.32 -14.48
N ILE A 336 -22.46 4.19 -14.00
CA ILE A 336 -23.65 4.74 -14.68
C ILE A 336 -23.52 6.26 -14.83
N VAL A 337 -23.18 6.96 -13.75
CA VAL A 337 -23.04 8.43 -13.75
C VAL A 337 -21.91 8.90 -14.67
N ARG A 338 -20.87 8.07 -14.84
CA ARG A 338 -19.64 8.38 -15.60
C ARG A 338 -19.50 7.55 -16.86
N MET A 339 -20.60 7.02 -17.39
CA MET A 339 -20.58 6.08 -18.51
C MET A 339 -19.84 6.64 -19.72
N LYS A 340 -20.11 7.89 -20.10
CA LYS A 340 -19.44 8.57 -21.22
C LYS A 340 -17.93 8.70 -21.02
N ASP A 341 -17.46 8.97 -19.80
CA ASP A 341 -16.02 9.07 -19.53
C ASP A 341 -15.34 7.70 -19.72
N TYR A 342 -15.99 6.60 -19.31
CA TYR A 342 -15.47 5.25 -19.51
C TYR A 342 -15.52 4.79 -20.96
N GLU A 343 -16.57 5.17 -21.69
CA GLU A 343 -16.72 4.93 -23.12
C GLU A 343 -15.61 5.63 -23.92
N HIS A 344 -15.38 6.92 -23.69
CA HIS A 344 -14.28 7.65 -24.35
C HIS A 344 -12.89 7.08 -24.05
N ALA A 345 -12.70 6.55 -22.83
CA ALA A 345 -11.45 5.93 -22.41
C ALA A 345 -11.33 4.46 -22.82
N ALA A 346 -12.29 3.92 -23.59
CA ALA A 346 -12.37 2.53 -24.02
C ALA A 346 -12.21 1.51 -22.88
N VAL A 347 -12.72 1.84 -21.70
CA VAL A 347 -12.70 0.93 -20.54
C VAL A 347 -13.97 0.09 -20.56
N PRO A 348 -13.87 -1.26 -20.57
CA PRO A 348 -15.02 -2.15 -20.71
C PRO A 348 -15.82 -2.23 -19.40
N MET A 349 -16.38 -1.12 -18.95
CA MET A 349 -17.22 -1.06 -17.76
C MET A 349 -18.59 -1.65 -18.05
N MET A 350 -19.21 -2.28 -17.04
CA MET A 350 -20.51 -2.95 -17.18
C MET A 350 -21.59 -2.10 -17.89
N PRO A 351 -21.82 -0.82 -17.53
CA PRO A 351 -22.83 -0.01 -18.23
C PRO A 351 -22.45 0.33 -19.68
N VAL A 352 -21.16 0.37 -20.03
CA VAL A 352 -20.70 0.61 -21.40
C VAL A 352 -20.93 -0.63 -22.27
N VAL A 353 -20.65 -1.82 -21.74
CA VAL A 353 -20.69 -3.07 -22.54
C VAL A 353 -22.05 -3.76 -22.52
N ARG A 354 -22.73 -3.76 -21.37
CA ARG A 354 -24.01 -4.47 -21.14
C ARG A 354 -25.20 -3.52 -21.01
N GLY A 355 -24.97 -2.21 -21.05
CA GLY A 355 -26.01 -1.19 -20.93
C GLY A 355 -26.42 -0.89 -19.49
N GLU A 356 -27.11 0.23 -19.33
CA GLU A 356 -27.54 0.73 -18.01
C GLU A 356 -28.54 -0.22 -17.34
N LEU A 357 -29.50 -0.80 -18.08
CA LEU A 357 -30.54 -1.65 -17.49
C LEU A 357 -29.95 -2.89 -16.80
N GLU A 358 -29.05 -3.61 -17.47
CA GLU A 358 -28.39 -4.79 -16.88
C GLU A 358 -27.53 -4.38 -15.69
N THR A 359 -26.77 -3.28 -15.80
CA THR A 359 -25.96 -2.77 -14.69
C THR A 359 -26.80 -2.48 -13.46
N ARG A 360 -27.99 -1.88 -13.64
CA ARG A 360 -28.91 -1.59 -12.54
C ARG A 360 -29.48 -2.87 -11.91
N ARG A 361 -29.75 -3.90 -12.71
CA ARG A 361 -30.16 -5.23 -12.20
C ARG A 361 -29.04 -5.84 -11.35
N GLN A 362 -27.81 -5.80 -11.84
CA GLN A 362 -26.63 -6.32 -11.15
C GLN A 362 -26.36 -5.57 -9.84
N ILE A 363 -26.48 -4.24 -9.81
CA ILE A 363 -26.42 -3.45 -8.57
C ILE A 363 -27.40 -4.01 -7.53
N PHE A 364 -28.64 -4.32 -7.92
CA PHE A 364 -29.64 -4.86 -7.01
C PHE A 364 -29.29 -6.28 -6.51
N VAL A 365 -28.89 -7.19 -7.41
CA VAL A 365 -28.51 -8.57 -7.06
C VAL A 365 -27.33 -8.59 -6.08
N TYR A 366 -26.23 -7.89 -6.39
CA TYR A 366 -25.08 -7.82 -5.50
C TYR A 366 -25.40 -7.12 -4.16
N THR A 367 -26.38 -6.21 -4.13
CA THR A 367 -26.81 -5.60 -2.87
C THR A 367 -27.56 -6.62 -1.99
N ILE A 368 -28.34 -7.53 -2.58
CA ILE A 368 -28.96 -8.63 -1.84
C ILE A 368 -27.89 -9.55 -1.26
N GLU A 369 -26.92 -9.96 -2.08
CA GLU A 369 -25.80 -10.80 -1.64
C GLU A 369 -25.00 -10.13 -0.51
N LEU A 370 -24.69 -8.84 -0.64
CA LEU A 370 -24.03 -8.06 0.41
C LEU A 370 -24.81 -8.10 1.73
N VAL A 371 -26.12 -7.86 1.70
CA VAL A 371 -26.93 -7.87 2.93
C VAL A 371 -26.92 -9.26 3.57
N ILE A 372 -27.04 -10.33 2.77
CA ILE A 372 -26.92 -11.71 3.27
C ILE A 372 -25.56 -11.91 3.95
N VAL A 373 -24.46 -11.51 3.29
CA VAL A 373 -23.10 -11.63 3.85
C VAL A 373 -22.97 -10.84 5.15
N THR A 374 -23.54 -9.65 5.27
CA THR A 374 -23.48 -8.87 6.51
C THR A 374 -24.22 -9.56 7.66
N LEU A 375 -25.31 -10.27 7.38
CA LEU A 375 -26.06 -11.01 8.38
C LEU A 375 -25.35 -12.30 8.84
N LEU A 376 -24.30 -12.76 8.14
CA LEU A 376 -23.55 -13.95 8.56
C LEU A 376 -22.83 -13.76 9.90
N LEU A 377 -22.33 -12.55 10.20
CA LEU A 377 -21.65 -12.30 11.48
C LEU A 377 -22.56 -12.62 12.69
N PRO A 378 -23.78 -12.08 12.81
CA PRO A 378 -24.66 -12.41 13.93
C PRO A 378 -25.24 -13.83 13.83
N ILE A 379 -25.54 -14.35 12.63
CA ILE A 379 -26.04 -15.73 12.45
C ILE A 379 -25.03 -16.76 12.97
N LEU A 380 -23.74 -16.51 12.80
CA LEU A 380 -22.66 -17.37 13.26
C LEU A 380 -22.17 -17.01 14.68
N ASN A 381 -22.88 -16.13 15.41
CA ASN A 381 -22.49 -15.64 16.73
C ASN A 381 -21.10 -14.98 16.79
N LEU A 382 -20.67 -14.36 15.68
CA LEU A 382 -19.42 -13.59 15.58
C LEU A 382 -19.63 -12.09 15.89
N ALA A 383 -20.88 -11.63 15.90
CA ALA A 383 -21.30 -10.31 16.36
C ALA A 383 -22.62 -10.43 17.13
N GLY A 384 -22.87 -9.49 18.02
CA GLY A 384 -24.02 -9.42 18.91
C GLY A 384 -25.24 -8.70 18.33
N THR A 385 -26.19 -8.44 19.23
CA THR A 385 -27.51 -7.90 18.90
C THR A 385 -27.45 -6.47 18.36
N PHE A 386 -26.50 -5.65 18.82
CA PHE A 386 -26.38 -4.27 18.35
C PHE A 386 -25.99 -4.24 16.87
N TYR A 387 -25.04 -5.09 16.47
CA TYR A 387 -24.69 -5.28 15.07
C TYR A 387 -25.84 -5.88 14.25
N LEU A 388 -26.57 -6.87 14.78
CA LEU A 388 -27.73 -7.46 14.10
C LEU A 388 -28.80 -6.39 13.76
N VAL A 389 -29.22 -5.59 14.74
CA VAL A 389 -30.22 -4.53 14.51
C VAL A 389 -29.70 -3.50 13.51
N SER A 390 -28.43 -3.08 13.66
CA SER A 390 -27.80 -2.12 12.75
C SER A 390 -27.73 -2.65 11.31
N SER A 391 -27.33 -3.92 11.12
CA SER A 391 -27.21 -4.55 9.81
C SER A 391 -28.57 -4.69 9.11
N LEU A 392 -29.64 -5.00 9.84
CA LEU A 392 -31.01 -5.06 9.28
C LEU A 392 -31.49 -3.67 8.82
N VAL A 393 -31.30 -2.63 9.65
CA VAL A 393 -31.74 -1.26 9.32
C VAL A 393 -30.94 -0.70 8.14
N LEU A 394 -29.60 -0.77 8.21
CA LEU A 394 -28.71 -0.28 7.17
C LEU A 394 -28.87 -1.08 5.88
N GLY A 395 -29.01 -2.41 5.98
CA GLY A 395 -29.22 -3.31 4.85
C GLY A 395 -30.55 -3.06 4.15
N GLY A 396 -31.63 -2.88 4.91
CA GLY A 396 -32.95 -2.53 4.36
C GLY A 396 -32.93 -1.18 3.61
N ALA A 397 -32.28 -0.17 4.17
CA ALA A 397 -32.11 1.13 3.52
C ALA A 397 -31.30 1.02 2.21
N LEU A 398 -30.21 0.23 2.22
CA LEU A 398 -29.39 0.01 1.03
C LEU A 398 -30.15 -0.77 -0.05
N LEU A 399 -30.91 -1.80 0.31
CA LEU A 399 -31.76 -2.56 -0.59
C LEU A 399 -32.83 -1.68 -1.25
N TYR A 400 -33.47 -0.79 -0.48
CA TYR A 400 -34.43 0.16 -1.04
C TYR A 400 -33.77 1.10 -2.05
N ALA A 401 -32.57 1.61 -1.75
CA ALA A 401 -31.82 2.46 -2.68
C ALA A 401 -31.46 1.71 -3.98
N ALA A 402 -30.99 0.46 -3.88
CA ALA A 402 -30.66 -0.38 -5.02
C ALA A 402 -31.91 -0.75 -5.85
N TRP A 403 -33.02 -1.07 -5.20
CA TRP A 403 -34.31 -1.30 -5.86
C TRP A 403 -34.80 -0.07 -6.62
N ALA A 404 -34.68 1.12 -6.03
CA ALA A 404 -35.06 2.37 -6.68
C ALA A 404 -34.20 2.64 -7.93
N VAL A 405 -32.89 2.37 -7.86
CA VAL A 405 -32.00 2.42 -9.03
C VAL A 405 -32.48 1.44 -10.10
N TRP A 406 -32.75 0.18 -9.73
CA TRP A 406 -33.22 -0.83 -10.69
C TRP A 406 -34.52 -0.46 -11.38
N ARG A 407 -35.54 -0.03 -10.62
CA ARG A 407 -36.88 0.25 -11.15
C ARG A 407 -36.99 1.57 -11.90
N LYS A 408 -36.39 2.65 -11.40
CA LYS A 408 -36.55 4.01 -11.96
C LYS A 408 -35.39 4.45 -12.85
N GLY A 409 -34.17 4.02 -12.54
CA GLY A 409 -32.96 4.36 -13.31
C GLY A 409 -32.51 5.82 -13.22
N GLY A 410 -31.51 6.17 -14.03
CA GLY A 410 -31.05 7.54 -14.19
C GLY A 410 -29.95 8.00 -13.21
N ASN A 411 -29.17 8.98 -13.67
CA ASN A 411 -27.96 9.46 -13.00
C ASN A 411 -28.18 9.97 -11.57
N LYS A 412 -29.33 10.59 -11.28
CA LYS A 412 -29.62 11.13 -9.94
C LYS A 412 -29.72 10.02 -8.89
N LEU A 413 -30.37 8.90 -9.23
CA LEU A 413 -30.52 7.76 -8.34
C LEU A 413 -29.21 6.97 -8.23
N ALA A 414 -28.51 6.76 -9.33
CA ALA A 414 -27.20 6.11 -9.33
C ALA A 414 -26.18 6.89 -8.46
N TRP A 415 -26.13 8.23 -8.59
CA TRP A 415 -25.28 9.07 -7.74
C TRP A 415 -25.65 8.99 -6.25
N ARG A 416 -26.95 8.90 -5.96
CA ARG A 416 -27.43 8.74 -4.59
C ARG A 416 -27.05 7.38 -4.02
N MET A 417 -27.19 6.30 -4.80
CA MET A 417 -26.75 4.95 -4.42
C MET A 417 -25.25 4.89 -4.15
N TYR A 418 -24.42 5.54 -4.98
CA TYR A 418 -22.99 5.67 -4.74
C TYR A 418 -22.68 6.30 -3.38
N LYS A 419 -23.40 7.36 -2.99
CA LYS A 419 -23.22 7.99 -1.66
C LYS A 419 -23.74 7.12 -0.51
N TRP A 420 -24.95 6.57 -0.64
CA TRP A 420 -25.53 5.71 0.40
C TRP A 420 -24.69 4.46 0.66
N SER A 421 -24.17 3.83 -0.39
CA SER A 421 -23.28 2.68 -0.25
C SER A 421 -21.99 3.04 0.50
N SER A 422 -21.38 4.21 0.27
CA SER A 422 -20.24 4.67 1.08
C SER A 422 -20.62 4.87 2.54
N SER A 423 -21.76 5.53 2.81
CA SER A 423 -22.25 5.72 4.19
C SER A 423 -22.55 4.39 4.87
N TYR A 424 -23.19 3.45 4.17
CA TYR A 424 -23.46 2.10 4.65
C TYR A 424 -22.19 1.42 5.14
N LEU A 425 -21.11 1.48 4.34
CA LEU A 425 -19.84 0.85 4.70
C LEU A 425 -19.22 1.45 5.97
N VAL A 426 -19.27 2.77 6.12
CA VAL A 426 -18.80 3.43 7.34
C VAL A 426 -19.63 2.98 8.54
N PHE A 427 -20.96 3.06 8.45
CA PHE A 427 -21.83 2.78 9.59
C PHE A 427 -21.85 1.31 9.97
N ILE A 428 -21.76 0.37 9.02
CA ILE A 428 -21.74 -1.05 9.33
C ILE A 428 -20.45 -1.44 10.06
N PHE A 429 -19.30 -0.86 9.69
CA PHE A 429 -18.04 -1.08 10.42
C PHE A 429 -18.03 -0.36 11.77
N VAL A 430 -18.64 0.82 11.89
CA VAL A 430 -18.84 1.46 13.20
C VAL A 430 -19.73 0.61 14.10
N ALA A 431 -20.80 0.02 13.56
CA ALA A 431 -21.65 -0.88 14.32
C ALA A 431 -20.89 -2.11 14.82
N ILE A 432 -20.04 -2.71 13.98
CA ILE A 432 -19.15 -3.82 14.39
C ILE A 432 -18.23 -3.38 15.53
N MET A 433 -17.61 -2.20 15.43
CA MET A 433 -16.69 -1.70 16.45
C MET A 433 -17.39 -1.51 17.80
N ILE A 434 -18.57 -0.89 17.80
CA ILE A 434 -19.35 -0.67 19.02
C ILE A 434 -19.80 -2.00 19.61
N ASP A 435 -20.35 -2.89 18.80
CA ASP A 435 -20.83 -4.19 19.25
C ASP A 435 -19.71 -5.07 19.82
N SER A 436 -18.50 -4.98 19.27
CA SER A 436 -17.32 -5.75 19.75
C SER A 436 -16.82 -5.32 21.12
N VAL A 437 -17.25 -4.16 21.63
CA VAL A 437 -16.83 -3.63 22.94
C VAL A 437 -17.97 -3.56 23.96
N LEU A 438 -19.18 -3.96 23.56
CA LEU A 438 -20.33 -4.19 24.44
C LEU A 438 -20.26 -5.60 25.02
#